data_AF-A0AAU3DTH1-F1
#
_entry.id   AF-A0AAU3DTH1-F1
#
_cell.length_a   1.000
_cell.length_b   1.000
_cell.length_c   1.000
_cell.angle_alpha   90.00
_cell.angle_beta   90.00
_cell.angle_gamma   90.00
#
_symmetry.space_group_name_H-M   'P 1'
#
loop_
_entity.id
_entity.type
_entity.pdbx_description
1 polymer ?
#
loop_
_entity_poly.entity_id
_entity_poly.type
_entity_poly.pdbx_seq_one_letter_code
_entity_poly.pdbx_strand_id
1 'polypeptide(L)'
;MKNPRSGNRNGFAGGAVLVVIMTVVLVVVMVVVIRNDGPAQRPPAGAAGPADSPTTEPEAAREIPVPVASPEWTPLDPALETSAEPVVTAAPPVIGVAPGQTADPVPNRPASPAPKPTSASSYQFTALAGNGCAETATSGSSAAFPAGSPVASVRGGWSGPGCAGGTAWSVPMSGTADRSDSDVQVTWWFSTGRLARGSCAVWLFVPKPARELDAAGRPTFFQVTRGRKDSTVVGTFSIDQSAHRGEWVRAGSYPLEGGRIGVRLLNRGAGTGGARHGAGQVQVGCTT
;
A
#
# COMPACT_ATOMS: atom_id res chain seq x y z
N MET A 1 1.78 -81.36 20.36
CA MET A 1 1.68 -80.92 21.78
C MET A 1 1.87 -79.41 21.86
N LYS A 2 0.99 -78.73 22.62
CA LYS A 2 1.11 -77.39 23.25
C LYS A 2 0.94 -76.11 22.40
N ASN A 3 -0.32 -75.66 22.41
CA ASN A 3 -0.95 -74.33 22.52
C ASN A 3 -0.25 -72.98 22.18
N PRO A 4 -1.06 -71.99 21.72
CA PRO A 4 -0.68 -70.61 21.44
C PRO A 4 -0.77 -69.68 22.67
N ARG A 5 -0.07 -68.54 22.66
CA ARG A 5 -0.28 -67.35 23.51
C ARG A 5 -0.51 -66.15 22.58
N SER A 6 -1.68 -65.49 22.62
CA SER A 6 -2.00 -64.28 23.43
C SER A 6 -0.91 -63.21 23.28
N GLY A 7 -1.12 -61.98 22.79
CA GLY A 7 -2.28 -61.13 22.69
C GLY A 7 -1.78 -59.71 23.02
N ASN A 8 -1.95 -58.72 22.14
CA ASN A 8 -1.78 -57.31 22.52
C ASN A 8 -2.68 -56.41 21.67
N ARG A 9 -3.85 -56.07 22.23
CA ARG A 9 -4.74 -55.01 21.75
C ARG A 9 -4.61 -53.85 22.73
N ASN A 10 -3.88 -52.81 22.38
CA ASN A 10 -3.92 -51.52 23.07
C ASN A 10 -3.89 -50.41 22.03
N GLY A 11 -5.04 -49.78 21.77
CA GLY A 11 -5.09 -48.71 20.78
C GLY A 11 -6.46 -48.10 20.55
N PHE A 12 -7.30 -47.90 21.57
CA PHE A 12 -8.53 -47.10 21.44
C PHE A 12 -8.95 -46.54 22.81
N ALA A 13 -8.26 -45.50 23.28
CA ALA A 13 -8.70 -44.74 24.46
C ALA A 13 -8.43 -43.21 24.37
N GLY A 14 -7.93 -42.70 23.23
CA GLY A 14 -7.65 -41.27 23.04
C GLY A 14 -8.78 -40.44 22.41
N GLY A 15 -9.74 -41.07 21.73
CA GLY A 15 -10.76 -40.37 20.94
C GLY A 15 -11.91 -39.78 21.77
N ALA A 16 -12.32 -40.46 22.84
CA ALA A 16 -13.49 -40.03 23.62
C ALA A 16 -13.23 -38.77 24.45
N VAL A 17 -12.00 -38.60 24.97
CA VAL A 17 -11.63 -37.44 25.80
C VAL A 17 -11.61 -36.15 24.96
N LEU A 18 -11.11 -36.23 23.72
CA LEU A 18 -11.04 -35.07 22.83
C LEU A 18 -12.42 -34.57 22.39
N VAL A 19 -13.35 -35.50 22.13
CA VAL A 19 -14.74 -35.17 21.77
C VAL A 19 -15.45 -34.51 22.95
N VAL A 20 -15.33 -35.04 24.17
CA VAL A 20 -15.97 -34.46 25.35
C VAL A 20 -15.45 -33.04 25.63
N ILE A 21 -14.15 -32.80 25.51
CA ILE A 21 -13.56 -31.46 25.70
C ILE A 21 -14.09 -30.47 24.65
N MET A 22 -14.15 -30.88 23.38
CA MET A 22 -14.70 -30.04 22.31
C MET A 22 -16.18 -29.69 22.57
N THR A 23 -16.99 -30.65 22.98
CA THR A 23 -18.42 -30.40 23.25
C THR A 23 -18.61 -29.46 24.43
N VAL A 24 -17.82 -29.60 25.49
CA VAL A 24 -17.86 -28.70 26.65
C VAL A 24 -17.45 -27.27 26.28
N VAL A 25 -16.39 -27.10 25.49
CA VAL A 25 -15.95 -25.78 25.01
C VAL A 25 -17.04 -25.13 24.15
N LEU A 26 -17.69 -25.88 23.26
CA LEU A 26 -18.74 -25.37 22.38
C LEU A 26 -19.99 -24.94 23.17
N VAL A 27 -20.38 -25.71 24.20
CA VAL A 27 -21.48 -25.36 25.11
C VAL A 27 -21.15 -24.12 25.94
N VAL A 28 -19.92 -24.00 26.46
CA VAL A 28 -19.50 -22.82 27.23
C VAL A 28 -19.47 -21.57 26.35
N VAL A 29 -18.97 -21.65 25.13
CA VAL A 29 -18.97 -20.52 24.17
C VAL A 29 -20.40 -20.12 23.82
N MET A 30 -21.31 -21.07 23.56
CA MET A 30 -22.72 -20.77 23.30
C MET A 30 -23.41 -20.08 24.50
N VAL A 31 -23.17 -20.53 25.73
CA VAL A 31 -23.77 -19.92 26.93
C VAL A 31 -23.23 -18.51 27.18
N VAL A 32 -21.95 -18.25 26.88
CA VAL A 32 -21.34 -16.92 27.05
C VAL A 32 -21.83 -15.93 25.99
N VAL A 33 -22.04 -16.37 24.74
CA VAL A 33 -22.55 -15.50 23.67
C VAL A 33 -24.02 -15.13 23.89
N ILE A 34 -24.86 -16.05 24.39
CA ILE A 34 -26.30 -15.79 24.61
C ILE A 34 -26.55 -14.89 25.83
N ARG A 35 -25.60 -14.78 26.78
CA ARG A 35 -25.78 -13.96 27.99
C ARG A 35 -25.32 -12.51 27.87
N ASN A 36 -24.77 -12.09 26.72
CA ASN A 36 -24.28 -10.72 26.54
C ASN A 36 -25.27 -9.77 25.83
N ASP A 37 -26.49 -10.23 25.54
CA ASP A 37 -27.59 -9.38 25.09
C ASP A 37 -28.23 -8.67 26.29
N GLY A 38 -27.60 -7.57 26.70
CA GLY A 38 -28.21 -6.62 27.64
C GLY A 38 -29.51 -6.05 27.05
N PRO A 39 -30.53 -5.74 27.88
CA PRO A 39 -31.81 -5.26 27.39
C PRO A 39 -31.65 -3.89 26.71
N ALA A 40 -32.00 -3.83 25.42
CA ALA A 40 -32.16 -2.60 24.67
C ALA A 40 -33.17 -1.68 25.39
N GLN A 41 -32.71 -0.52 25.83
CA GLN A 41 -33.57 0.54 26.35
C GLN A 41 -34.48 1.05 25.22
N ARG A 42 -35.80 0.91 25.43
CA ARG A 42 -36.84 1.53 24.60
C ARG A 42 -36.78 3.06 24.74
N PRO A 43 -36.84 3.82 23.64
CA PRO A 43 -37.31 5.20 23.70
C PRO A 43 -38.83 5.25 23.97
N PRO A 44 -39.33 6.25 24.72
CA PRO A 44 -40.77 6.40 24.97
C PRO A 44 -41.53 6.84 23.72
N ALA A 45 -42.75 6.31 23.63
CA ALA A 45 -43.72 6.51 22.55
C ALA A 45 -44.20 7.96 22.46
N GLY A 46 -44.08 8.54 21.26
CA GLY A 46 -44.81 9.73 20.81
C GLY A 46 -45.97 9.32 19.92
N ALA A 47 -47.12 9.96 20.13
CA ALA A 47 -48.45 9.65 19.64
C ALA A 47 -48.61 9.43 18.12
N ALA A 48 -49.51 8.50 17.78
CA ALA A 48 -50.02 8.23 16.46
C ALA A 48 -50.96 9.34 15.95
N GLY A 49 -50.80 9.70 14.67
CA GLY A 49 -51.80 10.37 13.85
C GLY A 49 -52.28 9.44 12.72
N PRO A 50 -53.50 9.59 12.19
CA PRO A 50 -54.15 8.58 11.38
C PRO A 50 -53.77 8.62 9.89
N ALA A 51 -54.05 7.47 9.28
CA ALA A 51 -53.95 7.05 7.88
C ALA A 51 -54.14 8.11 6.80
N ASP A 52 -53.38 7.96 5.71
CA ASP A 52 -53.91 8.01 4.33
C ASP A 52 -52.97 7.22 3.40
N SER A 53 -53.55 6.24 2.69
CA SER A 53 -52.93 5.59 1.53
C SER A 53 -53.36 6.33 0.27
N PRO A 54 -52.48 6.44 -0.73
CA PRO A 54 -52.91 6.05 -2.07
C PRO A 54 -51.87 5.25 -2.87
N THR A 55 -52.39 4.13 -3.39
CA THR A 55 -52.27 3.52 -4.72
C THR A 55 -51.43 4.20 -5.82
N THR A 56 -50.69 3.34 -6.55
CA THR A 56 -50.25 3.38 -7.99
C THR A 56 -49.17 4.37 -8.44
N GLU A 57 -48.04 3.87 -8.99
CA GLU A 57 -47.75 3.76 -10.45
C GLU A 57 -46.30 3.28 -10.69
N PRO A 58 -45.99 2.45 -11.72
CA PRO A 58 -44.61 2.07 -12.06
C PRO A 58 -44.06 2.99 -13.16
N GLU A 59 -43.14 3.90 -12.81
CA GLU A 59 -42.50 4.79 -13.79
C GLU A 59 -40.97 4.63 -13.84
N ALA A 60 -40.52 4.32 -15.07
CA ALA A 60 -39.25 4.63 -15.71
C ALA A 60 -37.93 4.23 -15.04
N ALA A 61 -37.28 3.26 -15.70
CA ALA A 61 -35.83 3.09 -15.72
C ALA A 61 -35.14 4.42 -16.03
N ARG A 62 -34.56 5.05 -15.01
CA ARG A 62 -33.55 6.10 -15.20
C ARG A 62 -32.25 5.42 -15.62
N GLU A 63 -31.88 5.61 -16.89
CA GLU A 63 -30.52 5.39 -17.35
C GLU A 63 -29.56 6.16 -16.43
N ILE A 64 -28.69 5.41 -15.75
CA ILE A 64 -27.59 5.97 -14.97
C ILE A 64 -26.61 6.54 -16.01
N PRO A 65 -26.28 7.85 -15.97
CA PRO A 65 -25.25 8.40 -16.84
C PRO A 65 -23.94 7.65 -16.58
N VAL A 66 -23.40 7.05 -17.63
CA VAL A 66 -22.07 6.43 -17.64
C VAL A 66 -21.08 7.48 -17.11
N PRO A 67 -20.28 7.18 -16.07
CA PRO A 67 -19.30 8.14 -15.59
C PRO A 67 -18.33 8.49 -16.71
N VAL A 68 -18.20 9.80 -16.92
CA VAL A 68 -17.21 10.44 -17.78
C VAL A 68 -15.84 9.78 -17.56
N ALA A 69 -15.15 9.50 -18.66
CA ALA A 69 -13.81 8.92 -18.67
C ALA A 69 -12.93 9.56 -17.59
N SER A 70 -12.24 8.69 -16.83
CA SER A 70 -11.23 9.11 -15.86
C SER A 70 -10.30 10.15 -16.50
N PRO A 71 -10.01 11.29 -15.83
CA PRO A 71 -9.07 12.25 -16.35
C PRO A 71 -7.76 11.53 -16.65
N GLU A 72 -7.27 11.73 -17.88
CA GLU A 72 -6.04 11.15 -18.38
C GLU A 72 -4.89 11.63 -17.50
N TRP A 73 -4.41 10.75 -16.65
CA TRP A 73 -3.35 11.07 -15.71
C TRP A 73 -2.00 10.86 -16.35
N THR A 74 -1.28 11.95 -16.55
CA THR A 74 0.11 11.90 -16.93
C THR A 74 0.92 11.35 -15.75
N PRO A 75 1.68 10.27 -15.92
CA PRO A 75 2.70 9.87 -14.96
C PRO A 75 3.57 11.08 -14.61
N LEU A 76 3.94 11.21 -13.35
CA LEU A 76 4.91 12.22 -12.94
C LEU A 76 6.17 12.03 -13.79
N ASP A 77 6.55 13.06 -14.55
CA ASP A 77 7.72 13.02 -15.41
C ASP A 77 8.96 12.64 -14.58
N PRO A 78 9.75 11.62 -14.97
CA PRO A 78 11.00 11.27 -14.31
C PRO A 78 12.10 12.34 -14.48
N ALA A 79 11.83 13.44 -15.21
CA ALA A 79 12.82 14.44 -15.57
C ALA A 79 13.19 15.43 -14.44
N LEU A 80 12.54 15.37 -13.27
CA LEU A 80 12.89 16.27 -12.15
C LEU A 80 14.00 15.73 -11.22
N GLU A 81 14.57 14.54 -11.47
CA GLU A 81 15.62 13.93 -10.63
C GLU A 81 17.06 14.04 -11.18
N THR A 82 17.36 14.98 -12.07
CA THR A 82 18.76 15.29 -12.44
C THR A 82 19.08 16.75 -12.21
N SER A 83 19.40 17.07 -10.95
CA SER A 83 20.29 18.19 -10.62
C SER A 83 20.85 18.02 -9.21
N ALA A 84 21.69 17.01 -9.02
CA ALA A 84 22.66 16.99 -7.93
C ALA A 84 23.98 16.47 -8.49
N GLU A 85 24.78 17.38 -9.02
CA GLU A 85 26.19 17.11 -9.29
C GLU A 85 26.96 16.94 -7.98
N PRO A 86 27.97 16.04 -7.91
CA PRO A 86 28.80 15.86 -6.73
C PRO A 86 29.79 17.02 -6.59
N VAL A 87 29.76 17.72 -5.45
CA VAL A 87 30.82 18.67 -5.06
C VAL A 87 32.05 17.86 -4.65
N VAL A 88 33.05 17.80 -5.52
CA VAL A 88 34.43 17.42 -5.14
C VAL A 88 35.25 18.71 -5.07
N THR A 89 35.45 19.23 -3.86
CA THR A 89 36.41 20.32 -3.59
C THR A 89 37.58 19.75 -2.81
N ALA A 90 38.74 19.63 -3.45
CA ALA A 90 40.04 19.98 -2.86
C ALA A 90 41.17 19.84 -3.91
N ALA A 91 41.71 20.97 -4.35
CA ALA A 91 43.08 21.07 -4.85
C ALA A 91 43.73 22.36 -4.28
N PRO A 92 45.05 22.37 -4.01
CA PRO A 92 45.73 23.36 -3.14
C PRO A 92 46.08 24.69 -3.86
N PRO A 93 46.48 25.74 -3.12
CA PRO A 93 46.68 27.08 -3.70
C PRO A 93 48.03 27.18 -4.42
N VAL A 94 48.01 27.63 -5.68
CA VAL A 94 49.20 28.18 -6.34
C VAL A 94 49.04 29.70 -6.41
N ILE A 95 49.95 30.39 -5.74
CA ILE A 95 50.12 31.84 -5.73
C ILE A 95 50.81 32.25 -7.04
N GLY A 96 50.25 33.26 -7.72
CA GLY A 96 51.02 34.18 -8.54
C GLY A 96 50.48 34.40 -9.96
N VAL A 97 49.79 35.53 -10.19
CA VAL A 97 49.79 36.21 -11.50
C VAL A 97 49.68 37.73 -11.30
N ALA A 98 50.55 38.45 -12.02
CA ALA A 98 50.68 39.90 -12.12
C ALA A 98 49.50 40.57 -12.87
N PRO A 99 49.31 41.89 -12.75
CA PRO A 99 48.17 42.59 -13.36
C PRO A 99 48.48 43.07 -14.78
N GLY A 100 47.54 42.83 -15.70
CA GLY A 100 47.43 43.60 -16.94
C GLY A 100 47.39 42.78 -18.23
N GLN A 101 46.23 42.21 -18.56
CA GLN A 101 45.85 41.95 -19.95
C GLN A 101 44.36 42.22 -20.14
N THR A 102 44.08 43.14 -21.07
CA THR A 102 42.76 43.54 -21.58
C THR A 102 42.03 42.36 -22.21
N ALA A 103 40.75 42.17 -21.86
CA ALA A 103 39.88 41.17 -22.45
C ALA A 103 39.36 41.61 -23.82
N ASP A 104 39.56 40.77 -24.84
CA ASP A 104 38.92 40.92 -26.15
C ASP A 104 37.43 40.47 -26.10
N PRO A 105 36.53 41.04 -26.93
CA PRO A 105 35.13 40.66 -26.95
C PRO A 105 34.90 39.33 -27.67
N VAL A 106 34.24 38.38 -27.01
CA VAL A 106 33.83 37.09 -27.60
C VAL A 106 32.71 37.31 -28.64
N PRO A 107 32.82 36.74 -29.87
CA PRO A 107 31.78 36.84 -30.88
C PRO A 107 30.48 36.09 -30.48
N ASN A 108 29.33 36.77 -30.60
CA ASN A 108 28.00 36.18 -30.42
C ASN A 108 27.74 35.06 -31.44
N ARG A 109 27.79 33.80 -31.00
CA ARG A 109 27.27 32.65 -31.75
C ARG A 109 25.75 32.57 -31.54
N PRO A 110 24.93 32.45 -32.61
CA PRO A 110 23.49 32.21 -32.49
C PRO A 110 23.22 30.93 -31.67
N ALA A 111 22.34 31.04 -30.68
CA ALA A 111 21.91 29.92 -29.87
C ALA A 111 21.24 28.85 -30.77
N SER A 112 21.72 27.62 -30.67
CA SER A 112 21.08 26.48 -31.32
C SER A 112 19.66 26.31 -30.75
N PRO A 113 18.63 26.05 -31.58
CA PRO A 113 17.27 25.86 -31.09
C PRO A 113 17.22 24.74 -30.04
N ALA A 114 16.60 25.03 -28.90
CA ALA A 114 16.40 24.04 -27.84
C ALA A 114 15.63 22.83 -28.39
N PRO A 115 16.03 21.59 -28.05
CA PRO A 115 15.25 20.42 -28.41
C PRO A 115 13.84 20.53 -27.82
N LYS A 116 12.84 20.30 -28.67
CA LYS A 116 11.43 20.28 -28.29
C LYS A 116 11.22 19.20 -27.21
N PRO A 117 10.43 19.44 -26.14
CA PRO A 117 10.15 18.43 -25.14
C PRO A 117 9.40 17.26 -25.77
N THR A 118 10.06 16.11 -25.83
CA THR A 118 9.44 14.81 -26.13
C THR A 118 9.05 14.19 -24.80
N SER A 119 7.76 13.97 -24.54
CA SER A 119 7.24 12.73 -23.94
C SER A 119 5.75 12.84 -23.66
N ALA A 120 4.93 12.25 -24.52
CA ALA A 120 3.71 11.59 -24.04
C ALA A 120 4.15 10.26 -23.43
N SER A 121 3.76 9.99 -22.18
CA SER A 121 4.22 8.81 -21.43
C SER A 121 4.01 7.52 -22.23
N SER A 122 5.06 6.71 -22.38
CA SER A 122 5.08 5.45 -23.12
C SER A 122 4.37 4.29 -22.40
N TYR A 123 3.72 4.54 -21.27
CA TYR A 123 3.03 3.53 -20.47
C TYR A 123 1.68 3.14 -21.08
N GLN A 124 1.47 1.84 -21.27
CA GLN A 124 0.22 1.27 -21.78
C GLN A 124 -0.83 1.07 -20.66
N PHE A 125 -0.37 1.04 -19.41
CA PHE A 125 -1.23 0.98 -18.24
C PHE A 125 -0.64 1.84 -17.13
N THR A 126 -1.47 2.66 -16.51
CA THR A 126 -1.12 3.44 -15.32
C THR A 126 -2.21 3.33 -14.29
N ALA A 127 -1.85 3.18 -13.02
CA ALA A 127 -2.83 3.15 -11.95
C ALA A 127 -2.22 3.64 -10.63
N LEU A 128 -3.11 4.06 -9.75
CA LEU A 128 -2.81 4.59 -8.42
C LEU A 128 -3.66 3.82 -7.40
N ALA A 129 -3.07 3.49 -6.26
CA ALA A 129 -3.73 2.82 -5.16
C ALA A 129 -3.19 3.30 -3.82
N GLY A 130 -4.00 3.18 -2.76
CA GLY A 130 -3.61 3.49 -1.39
C GLY A 130 -4.80 3.97 -0.57
N ASN A 131 -4.57 4.15 0.73
CA ASN A 131 -5.58 4.74 1.61
C ASN A 131 -6.04 6.10 1.06
N GLY A 132 -7.34 6.37 1.02
CA GLY A 132 -7.89 7.60 0.44
C GLY A 132 -7.96 7.65 -1.09
N CYS A 133 -7.42 6.65 -1.81
CA CYS A 133 -7.62 6.53 -3.25
C CYS A 133 -8.91 5.79 -3.58
N ALA A 134 -9.51 6.11 -4.72
CA ALA A 134 -10.64 5.35 -5.22
C ALA A 134 -10.20 3.92 -5.59
N GLU A 135 -10.88 2.92 -5.06
CA GLU A 135 -10.69 1.54 -5.52
C GLU A 135 -11.45 1.33 -6.83
N THR A 136 -10.85 0.54 -7.72
CA THR A 136 -11.42 0.21 -9.04
C THR A 136 -11.33 -1.30 -9.29
N ALA A 137 -11.82 -1.76 -10.44
CA ALA A 137 -11.60 -3.14 -10.86
C ALA A 137 -10.12 -3.44 -11.16
N THR A 138 -9.30 -2.42 -11.41
CA THR A 138 -7.90 -2.55 -11.85
C THR A 138 -6.89 -2.11 -10.80
N SER A 139 -7.31 -1.48 -9.70
CA SER A 139 -6.41 -1.08 -8.61
C SER A 139 -7.12 -0.99 -7.27
N GLY A 140 -6.38 -1.25 -6.20
CA GLY A 140 -6.89 -1.08 -4.83
C GLY A 140 -5.84 -1.38 -3.79
N SER A 141 -6.21 -1.24 -2.52
CA SER A 141 -5.29 -1.46 -1.41
C SER A 141 -5.98 -1.94 -0.15
N SER A 142 -5.29 -2.72 0.66
CA SER A 142 -5.87 -3.25 1.90
C SER A 142 -4.83 -3.34 3.00
N ALA A 143 -5.26 -3.10 4.24
CA ALA A 143 -4.49 -3.38 5.44
C ALA A 143 -5.13 -4.56 6.20
N ALA A 144 -4.31 -5.50 6.65
CA ALA A 144 -4.67 -6.59 7.55
C ALA A 144 -3.83 -6.46 8.83
N PHE A 145 -4.46 -6.63 9.99
CA PHE A 145 -3.82 -6.52 11.30
C PHE A 145 -4.68 -7.14 12.41
N PRO A 146 -4.07 -7.64 13.49
CA PRO A 146 -4.80 -8.10 14.68
C PRO A 146 -5.31 -6.92 15.52
N ALA A 147 -6.35 -7.15 16.32
CA ALA A 147 -6.96 -6.10 17.16
C ALA A 147 -5.99 -5.41 18.12
N GLY A 148 -4.94 -6.11 18.59
CA GLY A 148 -3.96 -5.58 19.56
C GLY A 148 -2.83 -4.74 18.95
N SER A 149 -2.69 -4.69 17.63
CA SER A 149 -1.64 -3.91 16.95
C SER A 149 -2.24 -3.24 15.70
N PRO A 150 -3.14 -2.26 15.88
CA PRO A 150 -3.94 -1.77 14.78
C PRO A 150 -3.10 -0.94 13.81
N VAL A 151 -3.29 -1.15 12.51
CA VAL A 151 -2.86 -0.16 11.51
C VAL A 151 -3.74 1.07 11.66
N ALA A 152 -3.13 2.23 11.88
CA ALA A 152 -3.86 3.47 12.08
C ALA A 152 -3.98 4.25 10.77
N SER A 153 -5.13 4.88 10.53
CA SER A 153 -5.26 5.88 9.47
C SER A 153 -4.70 7.21 9.97
N VAL A 154 -3.78 7.82 9.22
CA VAL A 154 -3.14 9.10 9.56
C VAL A 154 -3.24 10.07 8.39
N ARG A 155 -3.12 11.38 8.65
CA ARG A 155 -2.94 12.38 7.58
C ARG A 155 -1.51 12.36 7.07
N GLY A 156 -1.29 13.05 5.96
CA GLY A 156 0.04 13.22 5.34
C GLY A 156 0.31 12.27 4.20
N GLY A 157 -0.70 11.54 3.71
CA GLY A 157 -0.64 10.85 2.41
C GLY A 157 -0.80 11.81 1.24
N TRP A 158 -0.67 11.29 0.04
CA TRP A 158 -0.85 12.02 -1.21
C TRP A 158 -2.30 12.49 -1.36
N SER A 159 -2.46 13.78 -1.68
CA SER A 159 -3.75 14.44 -1.87
C SER A 159 -3.92 15.04 -3.27
N GLY A 160 -3.09 14.61 -4.23
CA GLY A 160 -3.29 14.97 -5.63
C GLY A 160 -4.53 14.28 -6.19
N PRO A 161 -4.81 14.42 -7.49
CA PRO A 161 -6.00 13.79 -8.05
C PRO A 161 -6.00 12.27 -7.81
N GLY A 162 -7.11 11.59 -8.06
CA GLY A 162 -7.22 10.12 -7.87
C GLY A 162 -7.18 9.63 -6.42
N CYS A 163 -6.74 10.48 -5.47
CA CYS A 163 -6.77 10.22 -4.04
C CYS A 163 -7.32 11.42 -3.27
N ALA A 164 -8.47 11.22 -2.62
CA ALA A 164 -9.08 12.21 -1.76
C ALA A 164 -8.57 12.07 -0.33
N GLY A 165 -8.42 13.21 0.37
CA GLY A 165 -8.27 13.24 1.82
C GLY A 165 -6.84 13.12 2.36
N GLY A 166 -5.82 12.91 1.53
CA GLY A 166 -4.41 12.99 1.96
C GLY A 166 -4.09 12.07 3.14
N THR A 167 -4.70 10.88 3.16
CA THR A 167 -4.54 9.91 4.23
C THR A 167 -3.52 8.84 3.84
N ALA A 168 -2.91 8.24 4.85
CA ALA A 168 -2.00 7.12 4.74
C ALA A 168 -2.26 6.15 5.89
N TRP A 169 -1.57 5.02 5.89
CA TRP A 169 -1.58 4.09 7.01
C TRP A 169 -0.28 4.20 7.81
N SER A 170 -0.39 4.17 9.14
CA SER A 170 0.72 4.02 10.07
C SER A 170 0.71 2.58 10.59
N VAL A 171 1.70 1.80 10.20
CA VAL A 171 1.78 0.35 10.38
C VAL A 171 2.73 0.04 11.55
N PRO A 172 2.30 -0.72 12.56
CA PRO A 172 3.17 -1.05 13.68
C PRO A 172 4.35 -1.91 13.21
N MET A 173 5.54 -1.66 13.75
CA MET A 173 6.69 -2.53 13.51
C MET A 173 6.59 -3.79 14.36
N SER A 174 7.16 -4.90 13.91
CA SER A 174 7.14 -6.20 14.60
C SER A 174 7.96 -6.24 15.91
N GLY A 175 8.77 -5.21 16.17
CA GLY A 175 9.71 -5.17 17.30
C GLY A 175 11.04 -5.88 17.02
N THR A 176 11.21 -6.48 15.84
CA THR A 176 12.44 -7.18 15.44
C THR A 176 12.89 -6.74 14.06
N ALA A 177 14.20 -6.55 13.86
CA ALA A 177 14.72 -5.99 12.61
C ALA A 177 14.59 -6.94 11.41
N ASP A 178 14.59 -8.25 11.65
CA ASP A 178 14.75 -9.30 10.65
C ASP A 178 13.45 -10.09 10.38
N ARG A 179 12.44 -9.98 11.24
CA ARG A 179 11.19 -10.74 11.13
C ARG A 179 9.97 -9.82 10.97
N SER A 180 9.09 -10.20 10.06
CA SER A 180 7.77 -9.57 9.87
C SER A 180 6.69 -10.47 10.41
N ASP A 181 5.64 -9.86 10.94
CA ASP A 181 4.44 -10.55 11.40
C ASP A 181 3.59 -10.91 10.18
N SER A 182 3.15 -12.17 10.09
CA SER A 182 2.40 -12.66 8.93
C SER A 182 0.96 -12.13 8.88
N ASP A 183 0.44 -11.60 9.98
CA ASP A 183 -0.91 -11.05 10.12
C ASP A 183 -0.97 -9.52 10.03
N VAL A 184 0.18 -8.84 9.97
CA VAL A 184 0.29 -7.37 9.77
C VAL A 184 0.80 -7.07 8.36
N GLN A 185 -0.10 -6.66 7.48
CA GLN A 185 0.22 -6.48 6.06
C GLN A 185 -0.50 -5.27 5.48
N VAL A 186 0.20 -4.47 4.68
CA VAL A 186 -0.43 -3.54 3.75
C VAL A 186 -0.10 -3.98 2.34
N THR A 187 -1.12 -4.12 1.50
CA THR A 187 -0.98 -4.56 0.11
C THR A 187 -1.64 -3.58 -0.82
N TRP A 188 -0.91 -3.16 -1.86
CA TRP A 188 -1.45 -2.50 -3.04
C TRP A 188 -1.46 -3.49 -4.19
N TRP A 189 -2.49 -3.44 -5.02
CA TRP A 189 -2.63 -4.38 -6.14
C TRP A 189 -3.10 -3.67 -7.39
N PHE A 190 -2.67 -4.20 -8.53
CA PHE A 190 -2.98 -3.67 -9.85
C PHE A 190 -3.24 -4.82 -10.83
N SER A 191 -4.28 -4.66 -11.65
CA SER A 191 -4.65 -5.55 -12.75
C SER A 191 -4.61 -4.75 -14.05
N THR A 192 -3.68 -5.10 -14.92
CA THR A 192 -3.33 -4.37 -16.14
C THR A 192 -4.22 -4.71 -17.34
N GLY A 193 -5.22 -5.58 -17.13
CA GLY A 193 -6.16 -6.01 -18.16
C GLY A 193 -5.48 -6.79 -19.28
N ARG A 194 -5.39 -6.18 -20.47
CA ARG A 194 -4.86 -6.83 -21.68
C ARG A 194 -3.34 -6.99 -21.69
N LEU A 195 -2.62 -6.22 -20.86
CA LEU A 195 -1.16 -6.28 -20.79
C LEU A 195 -0.70 -7.49 -19.97
N ALA A 196 -0.65 -8.67 -20.56
CA ALA A 196 -0.38 -9.90 -19.81
C ALA A 196 1.08 -10.04 -19.33
N ARG A 197 2.04 -9.40 -20.01
CA ARG A 197 3.49 -9.47 -19.74
C ARG A 197 4.16 -8.13 -20.00
N GLY A 198 5.30 -7.90 -19.36
CA GLY A 198 6.18 -6.77 -19.63
C GLY A 198 6.89 -6.27 -18.38
N SER A 199 6.99 -4.96 -18.20
CA SER A 199 7.60 -4.33 -17.03
C SER A 199 6.73 -3.22 -16.47
N CYS A 200 6.64 -3.15 -15.14
CA CYS A 200 5.97 -2.06 -14.42
C CYS A 200 7.00 -1.29 -13.60
N ALA A 201 7.12 0.01 -13.86
CA ALA A 201 7.75 0.94 -12.94
C ALA A 201 6.82 1.19 -11.74
N VAL A 202 7.39 1.20 -10.53
CA VAL A 202 6.68 1.38 -9.26
C VAL A 202 7.21 2.63 -8.59
N TRP A 203 6.29 3.50 -8.16
CA TRP A 203 6.57 4.66 -7.32
C TRP A 203 5.77 4.56 -6.02
N LEU A 204 6.39 4.92 -4.90
CA LEU A 204 5.76 4.97 -3.59
C LEU A 204 5.80 6.40 -3.06
N PHE A 205 4.66 6.93 -2.66
CA PHE A 205 4.59 8.14 -1.87
C PHE A 205 4.91 7.82 -0.41
N VAL A 206 5.93 8.48 0.15
CA VAL A 206 6.27 8.35 1.57
C VAL A 206 5.44 9.37 2.36
N PRO A 207 4.58 8.93 3.31
CA PRO A 207 3.73 9.87 4.03
C PRO A 207 4.51 10.88 4.88
N LYS A 208 3.97 12.09 5.01
CA LYS A 208 4.43 13.15 5.91
C LYS A 208 3.40 13.40 7.02
N PRO A 209 3.25 12.49 8.00
CA PRO A 209 2.34 12.68 9.11
C PRO A 209 2.83 13.79 10.06
N ALA A 210 1.91 14.36 10.85
CA ALA A 210 2.25 15.36 11.85
C ALA A 210 3.19 14.81 12.94
N ARG A 211 3.02 13.53 13.31
CA ARG A 211 3.92 12.80 14.20
C ARG A 211 4.89 11.97 13.36
N GLU A 212 6.14 12.38 13.28
CA GLU A 212 7.16 11.73 12.42
C GLU A 212 7.31 10.23 12.66
N LEU A 213 7.09 9.77 13.90
CA LEU A 213 7.12 8.36 14.28
C LEU A 213 6.06 7.50 13.57
N ASP A 214 5.03 8.09 12.97
CA ASP A 214 4.04 7.36 12.15
C ASP A 214 4.55 6.98 10.75
N ALA A 215 5.70 7.52 10.34
CA ALA A 215 6.41 7.16 9.12
C ALA A 215 7.92 7.27 9.36
N ALA A 216 8.44 6.39 10.21
CA ALA A 216 9.84 6.41 10.68
C ALA A 216 10.60 5.13 10.34
N GLY A 217 10.10 4.32 9.41
CA GLY A 217 10.81 3.12 8.96
C GLY A 217 12.15 3.45 8.31
N ARG A 218 13.22 2.85 8.85
CA ARG A 218 14.58 3.06 8.37
C ARG A 218 15.41 1.78 8.53
N PRO A 219 15.40 0.90 7.51
CA PRO A 219 14.55 0.93 6.33
C PRO A 219 13.12 0.39 6.58
N THR A 220 12.17 0.77 5.71
CA THR A 220 10.92 0.02 5.48
C THR A 220 11.12 -0.91 4.30
N PHE A 221 10.71 -2.17 4.44
CA PHE A 221 10.89 -3.19 3.40
C PHE A 221 9.61 -3.49 2.65
N PHE A 222 9.75 -3.73 1.34
CA PHE A 222 8.65 -4.05 0.45
C PHE A 222 8.96 -5.28 -0.40
N GLN A 223 7.91 -6.03 -0.72
CA GLN A 223 7.92 -7.07 -1.74
C GLN A 223 7.04 -6.65 -2.90
N VAL A 224 7.51 -6.91 -4.11
CA VAL A 224 6.68 -6.86 -5.32
C VAL A 224 6.26 -8.29 -5.63
N THR A 225 4.97 -8.51 -5.83
CA THR A 225 4.37 -9.82 -6.07
C THR A 225 3.61 -9.86 -7.39
N ARG A 226 3.22 -11.06 -7.85
CA ARG A 226 2.37 -11.25 -9.05
C ARG A 226 0.89 -10.84 -8.85
N GLY A 227 0.58 -10.03 -7.84
CA GLY A 227 -0.77 -9.51 -7.59
C GLY A 227 -1.24 -9.67 -6.14
N ARG A 228 -2.50 -9.27 -5.91
CA ARG A 228 -3.12 -9.09 -4.58
C ARG A 228 -2.95 -10.27 -3.61
N LYS A 229 -3.23 -11.49 -4.08
CA LYS A 229 -3.27 -12.70 -3.26
C LYS A 229 -2.09 -13.65 -3.52
N ASP A 230 -1.20 -13.27 -4.44
CA ASP A 230 -0.05 -14.09 -4.82
C ASP A 230 1.10 -13.84 -3.84
N SER A 231 1.73 -14.92 -3.38
CA SER A 231 2.91 -14.89 -2.51
C SER A 231 4.22 -14.96 -3.30
N THR A 232 4.18 -15.18 -4.61
CA THR A 232 5.36 -15.18 -5.46
C THR A 232 5.94 -13.78 -5.52
N VAL A 233 7.14 -13.63 -4.94
CA VAL A 233 7.91 -12.40 -4.97
C VAL A 233 8.67 -12.32 -6.29
N VAL A 234 8.49 -11.22 -7.02
CA VAL A 234 9.20 -10.91 -8.27
C VAL A 234 10.25 -9.81 -8.10
N GLY A 235 10.30 -9.20 -6.91
CA GLY A 235 11.31 -8.23 -6.54
C GLY A 235 11.12 -7.71 -5.12
N THR A 236 12.11 -7.02 -4.61
CA THR A 236 12.05 -6.35 -3.31
C THR A 236 12.68 -4.96 -3.43
N PHE A 237 12.34 -4.10 -2.49
CA PHE A 237 13.01 -2.82 -2.31
C PHE A 237 12.86 -2.36 -0.87
N SER A 238 13.62 -1.32 -0.51
CA SER A 238 13.53 -0.68 0.79
C SER A 238 13.62 0.83 0.66
N ILE A 239 12.95 1.55 1.54
CA ILE A 239 12.95 3.02 1.57
C ILE A 239 13.32 3.48 2.98
N ASP A 240 14.21 4.47 3.09
CA ASP A 240 14.36 5.26 4.31
C ASP A 240 13.24 6.31 4.35
N GLN A 241 12.20 6.02 5.11
CA GLN A 241 11.04 6.90 5.16
C GLN A 241 11.35 8.21 5.87
N SER A 242 12.33 8.22 6.77
CA SER A 242 12.69 9.43 7.49
C SER A 242 13.33 10.46 6.57
N ALA A 243 14.02 9.99 5.52
CA ALA A 243 14.68 10.84 4.54
C ALA A 243 13.76 11.37 3.43
N HIS A 244 12.62 10.72 3.16
CA HIS A 244 11.81 10.98 1.96
C HIS A 244 10.36 11.44 2.23
N ARG A 245 10.03 11.87 3.45
CA ARG A 245 8.64 12.20 3.82
C ARG A 245 8.03 13.28 2.93
N GLY A 246 6.89 12.99 2.35
CA GLY A 246 6.14 13.88 1.47
C GLY A 246 6.55 13.79 0.01
N GLU A 247 7.40 12.82 -0.34
CA GLU A 247 7.97 12.65 -1.68
C GLU A 247 7.46 11.37 -2.35
N TRP A 248 7.41 11.40 -3.67
CA TRP A 248 7.31 10.22 -4.50
C TRP A 248 8.70 9.64 -4.73
N VAL A 249 8.93 8.41 -4.29
CA VAL A 249 10.19 7.69 -4.49
C VAL A 249 9.98 6.65 -5.57
N ARG A 250 10.84 6.65 -6.60
CA ARG A 250 10.86 5.60 -7.61
C ARG A 250 11.53 4.34 -7.04
N ALA A 251 10.75 3.28 -6.84
CA ALA A 251 11.24 2.02 -6.28
C ALA A 251 12.03 1.17 -7.29
N GLY A 252 11.67 1.27 -8.58
CA GLY A 252 12.30 0.53 -9.66
C GLY A 252 11.31 0.04 -10.70
N SER A 253 11.78 -0.85 -11.58
CA SER A 253 10.95 -1.54 -12.56
C SER A 253 10.96 -3.04 -12.30
N TYR A 254 9.80 -3.69 -12.35
CA TYR A 254 9.61 -5.09 -11.98
C TYR A 254 8.89 -5.84 -13.09
N PRO A 255 9.13 -7.16 -13.24
CA PRO A 255 8.48 -7.93 -14.29
C PRO A 255 6.99 -8.05 -14.02
N LEU A 256 6.21 -7.82 -15.07
CA LEU A 256 4.77 -8.06 -15.11
C LEU A 256 4.54 -9.45 -15.70
N GLU A 257 3.84 -10.30 -14.97
CA GLU A 257 3.47 -11.64 -15.40
C GLU A 257 2.01 -11.93 -15.07
N GLY A 258 1.25 -12.45 -16.03
CA GLY A 258 -0.17 -12.75 -15.84
C GLY A 258 -1.05 -11.51 -15.64
N GLY A 259 -0.58 -10.36 -16.13
CA GLY A 259 -1.30 -9.09 -16.13
C GLY A 259 -1.57 -8.49 -14.75
N ARG A 260 -0.87 -8.95 -13.71
CA ARG A 260 -1.08 -8.52 -12.33
C ARG A 260 0.24 -8.21 -11.64
N ILE A 261 0.21 -7.18 -10.80
CA ILE A 261 1.33 -6.81 -9.94
C ILE A 261 0.79 -6.36 -8.58
N GLY A 262 1.51 -6.70 -7.53
CA GLY A 262 1.20 -6.30 -6.16
C GLY A 262 2.43 -5.73 -5.50
N VAL A 263 2.23 -4.83 -4.54
CA VAL A 263 3.27 -4.34 -3.64
C VAL A 263 2.81 -4.62 -2.22
N ARG A 264 3.70 -5.15 -1.38
CA ARG A 264 3.41 -5.52 0.00
C ARG A 264 4.43 -4.89 0.92
N LEU A 265 3.97 -4.16 1.92
CA LEU A 265 4.81 -3.66 3.00
C LEU A 265 5.07 -4.78 4.01
N LEU A 266 6.32 -4.94 4.43
CA LEU A 266 6.74 -5.87 5.47
C LEU A 266 7.01 -5.10 6.76
N ASN A 267 6.31 -5.45 7.83
CA ASN A 267 6.35 -4.67 9.06
C ASN A 267 7.59 -4.90 9.95
N ARG A 268 8.66 -5.56 9.45
CA ARG A 268 9.88 -5.77 10.24
C ARG A 268 10.51 -4.43 10.64
N GLY A 269 11.00 -4.34 11.87
CA GLY A 269 11.63 -3.14 12.43
C GLY A 269 11.55 -3.14 13.96
N ALA A 270 12.48 -2.47 14.62
CA ALA A 270 12.58 -2.46 16.09
C ALA A 270 11.43 -1.72 16.79
N GLY A 271 10.76 -0.76 16.12
CA GLY A 271 9.66 0.01 16.71
C GLY A 271 10.03 0.88 17.91
N THR A 272 11.32 1.13 18.16
CA THR A 272 11.82 1.90 19.31
C THR A 272 11.10 3.25 19.43
N GLY A 273 10.64 3.59 20.64
CA GLY A 273 9.90 4.84 20.90
C GLY A 273 8.51 4.90 20.25
N GLY A 274 7.96 3.77 19.79
CA GLY A 274 6.69 3.73 19.07
C GLY A 274 6.80 4.17 17.61
N ALA A 275 7.97 3.94 17.00
CA ALA A 275 8.20 4.10 15.57
C ALA A 275 7.37 3.10 14.76
N ARG A 276 6.84 3.56 13.64
CA ARG A 276 5.93 2.84 12.75
C ARG A 276 6.35 3.05 11.30
N HIS A 277 5.94 2.15 10.42
CA HIS A 277 6.12 2.32 8.98
C HIS A 277 4.94 3.11 8.40
N GLY A 278 5.22 4.07 7.53
CA GLY A 278 4.22 4.75 6.72
C GLY A 278 3.86 3.91 5.50
N ALA A 279 2.58 3.79 5.20
CA ALA A 279 2.06 3.17 3.99
C ALA A 279 1.24 4.22 3.24
N GLY A 280 1.91 4.91 2.31
CA GLY A 280 1.29 5.89 1.43
C GLY A 280 0.74 5.26 0.16
N GLN A 281 0.64 6.09 -0.88
CA GLN A 281 0.08 5.69 -2.15
C GLN A 281 1.15 5.02 -3.01
N VAL A 282 0.74 4.05 -3.83
CA VAL A 282 1.57 3.41 -4.84
C VAL A 282 1.03 3.74 -6.21
N GLN A 283 1.91 4.21 -7.08
CA GLN A 283 1.64 4.38 -8.51
C GLN A 283 2.41 3.34 -9.30
N VAL A 284 1.78 2.84 -10.36
CA VAL A 284 2.45 1.99 -11.36
C VAL A 284 2.26 2.53 -12.76
N GLY A 285 3.27 2.30 -13.60
CA GLY A 285 3.26 2.53 -15.04
C GLY A 285 3.86 1.32 -15.72
N CYS A 286 3.10 0.64 -16.58
CA CYS A 286 3.50 -0.61 -17.20
C CYS A 286 3.58 -0.50 -18.73
N THR A 287 4.55 -1.23 -19.29
CA THR A 287 4.77 -1.42 -20.74
C THR A 287 4.97 -2.90 -21.02
N THR A 288 4.87 -3.29 -22.29
CA THR A 288 5.39 -4.59 -22.79
C THR A 288 6.89 -4.71 -22.63
#